data_AF-H6SSA7-F1
#
_entry.id   AF-H6SSA7-F1
#
_cell.length_a   1.000
_cell.length_b   1.000
_cell.length_c   1.000
_cell.angle_alpha   90.00
_cell.angle_beta   90.00
_cell.angle_gamma   90.00
#
_symmetry.space_group_name_H-M   'P 1'
#
loop_
_entity.id
_entity.type
_entity.pdbx_description
1 polymer ?
#
loop_
_entity_poly.entity_id
_entity_poly.type
_entity_poly.pdbx_seq_one_letter_code
_entity_poly.pdbx_strand_id
1 'polypeptide(L)'
;MEQRRIFSPGLLRWQRGGDGRRHDALRVFGETLLSPPQEPVLQERSWSRERLRTALRQTQGVGWGSDEGVSRRLGGESLGAEGDTARPAAVLVPLVERPEGLNVLLTRRTAHLAHHAGQIAFPGGRAEASDPSPEATALREAFEETGLGGESVDILGRLDDYRTVTGFHVTPVVGAVTPPLDLRLDPHEVAIAFEVPLAFILDESNHRREVRETPRGGRRAYFAIPYHEHYIWGATAAMLINLCAVMRREGLGV
;
A
#
# COMPACT_ATOMS: atom_id res chain seq x y z
N MET A 1 44.67 -1.40 9.23
CA MET A 1 45.17 -0.75 8.01
C MET A 1 44.87 -1.69 6.85
N GLU A 2 43.73 -1.51 6.18
CA GLU A 2 43.42 -2.09 4.86
C GLU A 2 42.11 -1.43 4.38
N GLN A 3 42.26 -0.31 3.67
CA GLN A 3 42.10 -0.16 2.22
C GLN A 3 40.66 -0.38 1.71
N ARG A 4 39.93 0.74 1.73
CA ARG A 4 38.69 1.00 0.99
C ARG A 4 38.96 0.90 -0.51
N ARG A 5 38.25 0.01 -1.22
CA ARG A 5 38.14 0.04 -2.68
C ARG A 5 37.02 1.00 -3.08
N ILE A 6 37.41 2.15 -3.61
CA ILE A 6 36.54 3.10 -4.29
C ILE A 6 36.36 2.59 -5.72
N PHE A 7 35.12 2.29 -6.13
CA PHE A 7 34.79 2.01 -7.53
C PHE A 7 34.61 3.34 -8.27
N SER A 8 35.42 3.54 -9.32
CA SER A 8 35.26 4.63 -10.29
C SER A 8 34.23 4.23 -11.37
N PRO A 9 33.23 5.07 -11.70
CA PRO A 9 32.38 4.83 -12.87
C PRO A 9 33.11 5.24 -14.15
N GLY A 10 33.26 4.28 -15.07
CA GLY A 10 33.81 4.47 -16.41
C GLY A 10 32.86 5.28 -17.29
N LEU A 11 33.43 6.30 -17.94
CA LEU A 11 32.79 7.21 -18.88
C LEU A 11 32.50 6.49 -20.22
N LEU A 12 31.23 6.32 -20.59
CA LEU A 12 30.87 5.88 -21.94
C LEU A 12 31.09 7.02 -22.95
N ARG A 13 31.88 6.72 -23.98
CA ARG A 13 32.23 7.63 -25.07
C ARG A 13 31.15 7.54 -26.16
N TRP A 14 30.37 8.60 -26.38
CA TRP A 14 29.46 8.72 -27.52
C TRP A 14 30.16 9.35 -28.74
N GLN A 15 30.03 8.70 -29.90
CA GLN A 15 30.46 9.23 -31.19
C GLN A 15 29.42 10.20 -31.77
N ARG A 16 29.92 11.24 -32.44
CA ARG A 16 29.19 12.41 -32.94
C ARG A 16 28.58 12.10 -34.32
N GLY A 17 27.25 12.09 -34.43
CA GLY A 17 26.52 12.14 -35.70
C GLY A 17 25.91 13.53 -35.88
N GLY A 18 26.12 14.16 -37.04
CA GLY A 18 25.74 15.54 -37.31
C GLY A 18 24.28 15.72 -37.73
N ASP A 19 23.63 16.72 -37.16
CA ASP A 19 22.79 17.71 -37.84
C ASP A 19 22.61 18.88 -36.87
N GLY A 20 22.90 20.09 -37.34
CA GLY A 20 22.91 21.31 -36.55
C GLY A 20 21.51 21.90 -36.44
N ARG A 21 20.86 21.76 -35.29
CA ARG A 21 19.78 22.65 -34.86
C ARG A 21 19.91 22.99 -33.38
N ARG A 22 20.07 24.29 -33.11
CA ARG A 22 20.12 24.89 -31.78
C ARG A 22 18.71 24.96 -31.22
N HIS A 23 18.45 24.33 -30.07
CA HIS A 23 17.36 24.69 -29.16
C HIS A 23 17.86 24.62 -27.71
N ASP A 24 17.25 25.44 -26.87
CA ASP A 24 17.73 26.05 -25.63
C ASP A 24 18.22 25.14 -24.49
N ALA A 25 19.02 25.78 -23.64
CA ALA A 25 19.81 25.22 -22.56
C ALA A 25 18.98 24.56 -21.43
N LEU A 26 19.35 23.32 -21.12
CA LEU A 26 19.02 22.63 -19.87
C LEU A 26 19.79 23.27 -18.71
N ARG A 27 19.07 23.81 -17.72
CA ARG A 27 19.63 24.11 -16.39
C ARG A 27 19.82 22.79 -15.64
N VAL A 28 21.07 22.52 -15.29
CA VAL A 28 21.49 21.46 -14.36
C VAL A 28 21.02 21.86 -12.95
N PHE A 29 20.07 21.13 -12.38
CA PHE A 29 19.82 21.17 -10.93
C PHE A 29 20.75 20.17 -10.26
N GLY A 30 21.48 20.67 -9.26
CA GLY A 30 22.55 19.96 -8.58
C GLY A 30 22.11 18.65 -7.94
N GLU A 31 23.05 17.72 -7.94
CA GLU A 31 23.03 16.48 -7.16
C GLU A 31 22.93 16.83 -5.67
N THR A 32 21.70 17.02 -5.17
CA THR A 32 21.46 16.84 -3.74
C THR A 32 21.39 15.34 -3.53
N LEU A 33 22.52 14.76 -3.11
CA LEU A 33 22.51 13.45 -2.46
C LEU A 33 21.51 13.55 -1.30
N LEU A 34 20.28 13.06 -1.53
CA LEU A 34 19.32 12.84 -0.47
C LEU A 34 20.00 11.85 0.47
N SER A 35 20.38 12.31 1.65
CA SER A 35 20.74 11.41 2.74
C SER A 35 19.66 10.34 2.85
N PRO A 36 20.00 9.06 3.07
CA PRO A 36 18.98 8.06 3.39
C PRO A 36 18.14 8.60 4.56
N PRO A 37 16.80 8.43 4.51
CA PRO A 37 15.95 8.87 5.60
C PRO A 37 16.52 8.33 6.90
N GLN A 38 16.80 9.23 7.84
CA GLN A 38 17.29 8.84 9.16
C GLN A 38 16.18 7.98 9.79
N GLU A 39 16.46 6.70 10.04
CA GLU A 39 15.55 5.83 10.78
C GLU A 39 15.30 6.46 12.15
N PRO A 40 14.06 6.87 12.46
CA PRO A 40 13.81 7.49 13.75
C PRO A 40 13.85 6.39 14.81
N VAL A 41 14.84 6.47 15.71
CA VAL A 41 14.82 5.72 16.97
C VAL A 41 13.68 6.30 17.81
N LEU A 42 12.48 5.70 17.71
CA LEU A 42 11.30 6.12 18.47
C LEU A 42 11.16 5.28 19.73
N GLN A 43 11.23 5.94 20.88
CA GLN A 43 10.67 5.44 22.14
C GLN A 43 9.20 5.07 21.94
N GLU A 44 8.82 3.86 22.37
CA GLU A 44 7.48 3.27 22.30
C GLU A 44 6.36 4.24 22.69
N ARG A 45 5.62 4.73 21.69
CA ARG A 45 4.26 5.25 21.87
C ARG A 45 3.31 4.07 21.76
N SER A 46 2.98 3.49 22.91
CA SER A 46 2.48 2.11 23.07
C SER A 46 1.18 1.81 22.31
N TRP A 47 1.32 1.22 21.12
CA TRP A 47 0.24 0.44 20.53
C TRP A 47 -0.02 -0.80 21.40
N SER A 48 -1.24 -1.31 21.40
CA SER A 48 -1.54 -2.65 21.91
C SER A 48 -2.68 -3.26 21.11
N ARG A 49 -2.70 -4.60 21.00
CA ARG A 49 -3.76 -5.32 20.29
C ARG A 49 -5.15 -4.93 20.81
N GLU A 50 -5.33 -4.80 22.13
CA GLU A 50 -6.63 -4.44 22.72
C GLU A 50 -7.05 -3.00 22.43
N ARG A 51 -6.13 -2.03 22.47
CA ARG A 51 -6.47 -0.65 22.10
C ARG A 51 -6.84 -0.56 20.62
N LEU A 52 -6.12 -1.27 19.74
CA LEU A 52 -6.45 -1.29 18.32
C LEU A 52 -7.77 -2.03 18.05
N ARG A 53 -8.06 -3.15 18.74
CA ARG A 53 -9.39 -3.79 18.71
C ARG A 53 -10.49 -2.80 19.13
N THR A 54 -10.26 -2.04 20.19
CA THR A 54 -11.22 -1.02 20.65
C THR A 54 -11.44 0.06 19.60
N ALA A 55 -10.36 0.57 19.00
CA ALA A 55 -10.42 1.54 17.90
C ALA A 55 -11.23 1.00 16.71
N LEU A 56 -10.97 -0.25 16.32
CA LEU A 56 -11.59 -0.91 15.16
C LEU A 56 -13.09 -1.19 15.35
N ARG A 57 -13.61 -1.23 16.59
CA ARG A 57 -15.05 -1.37 16.86
C ARG A 57 -15.84 -0.09 16.55
N GLN A 58 -15.18 1.06 16.42
CA GLN A 58 -15.82 2.38 16.30
C GLN A 58 -15.59 3.05 14.92
N THR A 59 -15.27 2.26 13.89
CA THR A 59 -14.73 2.74 12.61
C THR A 59 -15.76 3.27 11.63
N GLN A 60 -17.06 3.04 11.87
CA GLN A 60 -18.13 3.39 10.95
C GLN A 60 -18.05 4.86 10.49
N GLY A 61 -17.75 5.05 9.21
CA GLY A 61 -17.80 6.36 8.54
C GLY A 61 -16.49 7.17 8.57
N VAL A 62 -15.40 6.59 9.04
CA VAL A 62 -14.06 7.21 9.01
C VAL A 62 -13.40 7.06 7.63
N GLY A 63 -13.83 6.08 6.85
CA GLY A 63 -13.30 5.73 5.56
C GLY A 63 -13.75 6.62 4.40
N TRP A 64 -13.09 6.36 3.27
CA TRP A 64 -13.39 7.04 2.01
C TRP A 64 -14.50 6.37 1.21
N GLY A 65 -14.88 5.14 1.59
CA GLY A 65 -16.00 4.36 1.06
C GLY A 65 -15.81 3.81 -0.35
N SER A 66 -15.23 4.59 -1.26
CA SER A 66 -14.97 4.16 -2.63
C SER A 66 -13.91 4.99 -3.34
N ASP A 67 -13.41 4.47 -4.46
CA ASP A 67 -12.56 5.22 -5.37
C ASP A 67 -13.24 6.51 -5.86
N GLU A 68 -14.56 6.47 -6.09
CA GLU A 68 -15.33 7.66 -6.45
C GLU A 68 -15.47 8.64 -5.29
N GLY A 69 -15.66 8.12 -4.07
CA GLY A 69 -15.71 8.91 -2.84
C GLY A 69 -14.40 9.65 -2.60
N VAL A 70 -13.27 8.96 -2.81
CA VAL A 70 -11.93 9.58 -2.83
C VAL A 70 -11.87 10.64 -3.92
N SER A 71 -12.15 10.28 -5.18
CA SER A 71 -12.02 11.20 -6.32
C SER A 71 -12.81 12.49 -6.08
N ARG A 72 -14.09 12.37 -5.71
CA ARG A 72 -14.97 13.51 -5.44
C ARG A 72 -14.46 14.41 -4.31
N ARG A 73 -14.05 13.83 -3.19
CA ARG A 73 -13.55 14.60 -2.03
C ARG A 73 -12.20 15.27 -2.29
N LEU A 74 -11.40 14.73 -3.22
CA LEU A 74 -10.13 15.30 -3.64
C LEU A 74 -10.24 16.26 -4.83
N GLY A 75 -11.45 16.63 -5.25
CA GLY A 75 -11.68 17.55 -6.37
C GLY A 75 -11.49 16.93 -7.76
N GLY A 76 -11.45 15.59 -7.84
CA GLY A 76 -11.61 14.83 -9.07
C GLY A 76 -13.08 14.69 -9.47
N GLU A 77 -13.29 14.26 -10.71
CA GLU A 77 -14.62 14.07 -11.29
C GLU A 77 -15.21 12.71 -10.88
N SER A 78 -16.54 12.63 -10.93
CA SER A 78 -17.30 11.39 -10.75
C SER A 78 -17.32 10.64 -12.08
N LEU A 79 -16.66 9.48 -12.14
CA LEU A 79 -16.41 8.77 -13.39
C LEU A 79 -17.41 7.64 -13.67
N GLY A 80 -18.37 7.43 -12.77
CA GLY A 80 -19.45 6.46 -12.93
C GLY A 80 -18.97 5.03 -12.70
N ALA A 81 -19.13 4.53 -11.47
CA ALA A 81 -19.22 3.11 -11.16
C ALA A 81 -20.71 2.75 -11.01
N GLU A 82 -21.47 2.80 -12.11
CA GLU A 82 -22.83 2.27 -12.11
C GLU A 82 -22.79 0.76 -12.33
N GLY A 83 -22.90 0.04 -11.22
CA GLY A 83 -23.18 -1.39 -11.17
C GLY A 83 -23.61 -1.74 -9.76
N ASP A 84 -24.89 -2.12 -9.60
CA ASP A 84 -25.53 -2.39 -8.30
C ASP A 84 -25.02 -3.71 -7.65
N THR A 85 -24.06 -4.38 -8.28
CA THR A 85 -23.56 -5.71 -7.88
C THR A 85 -22.03 -5.74 -7.81
N ALA A 86 -21.45 -4.94 -6.90
CA ALA A 86 -20.03 -5.06 -6.59
C ALA A 86 -19.72 -6.46 -6.03
N ARG A 87 -18.69 -7.11 -6.57
CA ARG A 87 -18.28 -8.47 -6.16
C ARG A 87 -17.65 -8.43 -4.77
N PRO A 88 -18.09 -9.26 -3.82
CA PRO A 88 -17.50 -9.30 -2.49
C PRO A 88 -16.04 -9.77 -2.57
N ALA A 89 -15.18 -9.09 -1.83
CA ALA A 89 -13.76 -9.38 -1.69
C ALA A 89 -13.32 -9.01 -0.27
N ALA A 90 -12.23 -9.62 0.20
CA ALA A 90 -11.62 -9.25 1.45
C ALA A 90 -10.10 -9.25 1.32
N VAL A 91 -9.46 -8.33 2.03
CA VAL A 91 -7.99 -8.23 2.10
C VAL A 91 -7.55 -8.26 3.55
N LEU A 92 -6.42 -8.90 3.81
CA LEU A 92 -5.76 -8.82 5.10
C LEU A 92 -4.89 -7.57 5.13
N VAL A 93 -5.02 -6.76 6.18
CA VAL A 93 -4.11 -5.67 6.55
C VAL A 93 -3.20 -6.21 7.66
N PRO A 94 -2.11 -6.93 7.31
CA PRO A 94 -1.22 -7.57 8.27
C PRO A 94 -0.29 -6.55 8.92
N LEU A 95 -0.42 -6.40 10.24
CA LEU A 95 0.45 -5.60 11.09
C LEU A 95 1.50 -6.52 11.74
N VAL A 96 2.68 -6.60 11.13
CA VAL A 96 3.79 -7.43 11.58
C VAL A 96 4.47 -6.77 12.77
N GLU A 97 4.55 -7.49 13.90
CA GLU A 97 5.24 -7.02 15.09
C GLU A 97 6.75 -7.14 14.92
N ARG A 98 7.48 -6.02 14.86
CA ARG A 98 8.95 -5.98 14.81
C ARG A 98 9.51 -5.29 16.06
N PRO A 99 10.79 -5.54 16.43
CA PRO A 99 11.43 -4.84 17.55
C PRO A 99 11.39 -3.31 17.43
N GLU A 100 11.46 -2.79 16.22
CA GLU A 100 11.41 -1.36 15.88
C GLU A 100 9.98 -0.77 15.81
N GLY A 101 8.95 -1.62 15.89
CA GLY A 101 7.55 -1.21 15.81
C GLY A 101 6.71 -2.12 14.91
N LEU A 102 5.50 -1.66 14.59
CA LEU A 102 4.64 -2.37 13.64
C LEU A 102 5.08 -2.06 12.21
N ASN A 103 5.08 -3.08 11.37
CA ASN A 103 5.21 -2.97 9.93
C ASN A 103 3.93 -3.45 9.24
N VAL A 104 3.67 -2.98 8.02
CA VAL A 104 2.59 -3.47 7.18
C VAL A 104 3.17 -4.34 6.07
N LEU A 105 2.77 -5.61 6.01
CA LEU A 105 3.17 -6.50 4.92
C LEU A 105 2.29 -6.26 3.68
N LEU A 106 2.93 -6.02 2.55
CA LEU A 106 2.31 -5.78 1.24
C LEU A 106 2.91 -6.72 0.20
N THR A 107 2.14 -6.97 -0.86
CA THR A 107 2.56 -7.76 -2.01
C THR A 107 2.59 -6.90 -3.26
N ARG A 108 3.44 -7.27 -4.22
CA ARG A 108 3.36 -6.75 -5.59
C ARG A 108 2.93 -7.88 -6.50
N ARG A 109 1.81 -7.68 -7.21
CA ARG A 109 1.28 -8.65 -8.16
C ARG A 109 2.25 -8.87 -9.33
N THR A 110 2.31 -10.08 -9.87
CA THR A 110 3.13 -10.36 -11.06
C THR A 110 2.67 -9.54 -12.27
N ALA A 111 3.59 -9.28 -13.20
CA ALA A 111 3.33 -8.41 -14.35
C ALA A 111 2.45 -9.06 -15.43
N HIS A 112 2.25 -10.38 -15.37
CA HIS A 112 1.53 -11.15 -16.40
C HIS A 112 0.03 -11.34 -16.11
N LEU A 113 -0.47 -10.86 -14.97
CA LEU A 113 -1.88 -10.99 -14.61
C LEU A 113 -2.76 -10.06 -15.45
N ALA A 114 -3.90 -10.59 -15.91
CA ALA A 114 -4.85 -9.87 -16.77
C ALA A 114 -5.44 -8.60 -16.11
N HIS A 115 -5.45 -8.56 -14.77
CA HIS A 115 -5.90 -7.41 -13.99
C HIS A 115 -4.83 -7.00 -13.00
N HIS A 116 -4.64 -5.68 -12.82
CA HIS A 116 -3.81 -5.10 -11.77
C HIS A 116 -2.32 -5.53 -11.80
N ALA A 117 -1.78 -5.84 -12.98
CA ALA A 117 -0.37 -6.21 -13.16
C ALA A 117 0.58 -5.20 -12.50
N GLY A 118 1.50 -5.71 -11.68
CA GLY A 118 2.52 -4.90 -10.99
C GLY A 118 1.99 -3.99 -9.87
N GLN A 119 0.69 -4.03 -9.55
CA GLN A 119 0.14 -3.20 -8.48
C GLN A 119 0.56 -3.73 -7.11
N ILE A 120 0.71 -2.78 -6.18
CA ILE A 120 0.98 -3.05 -4.78
C ILE A 120 -0.35 -3.15 -4.04
N ALA A 121 -0.54 -4.26 -3.34
CA ALA A 121 -1.77 -4.57 -2.66
C ALA A 121 -1.49 -5.22 -1.31
N PHE A 122 -2.54 -5.25 -0.50
CA PHE A 122 -2.65 -6.18 0.60
C PHE A 122 -2.83 -7.61 0.04
N PRO A 123 -2.36 -8.65 0.76
CA PRO A 123 -2.76 -10.02 0.45
C PRO A 123 -4.29 -10.15 0.53
N GLY A 124 -4.91 -10.76 -0.46
CA GLY A 124 -6.36 -10.87 -0.48
C GLY A 124 -6.98 -10.95 -1.88
N GLY A 125 -8.26 -11.28 -1.90
CA GLY A 125 -8.95 -11.58 -3.14
C GLY A 125 -10.45 -11.69 -2.99
N ARG A 126 -11.05 -12.42 -3.92
CA ARG A 126 -12.50 -12.51 -4.05
C ARG A 126 -13.05 -13.48 -3.00
N ALA A 127 -14.22 -13.15 -2.45
CA ALA A 127 -14.93 -14.11 -1.60
C ALA A 127 -15.45 -15.31 -2.42
N GLU A 128 -15.23 -16.50 -1.90
CA GLU A 128 -15.81 -17.74 -2.41
C GLU A 128 -17.10 -18.10 -1.66
N ALA A 129 -17.94 -18.95 -2.26
CA ALA A 129 -19.18 -19.40 -1.62
C ALA A 129 -18.93 -20.23 -0.35
N SER A 130 -17.75 -20.82 -0.24
CA SER A 130 -17.24 -21.59 0.90
C SER A 130 -16.76 -20.69 2.05
N ASP A 131 -16.48 -19.41 1.81
CA ASP A 131 -15.95 -18.52 2.83
C ASP A 131 -17.08 -18.09 3.80
N PRO A 132 -17.04 -18.49 5.08
CA PRO A 132 -18.11 -18.17 6.03
C PRO A 132 -18.12 -16.69 6.46
N SER A 133 -17.03 -15.96 6.21
CA SER A 133 -16.90 -14.54 6.57
C SER A 133 -15.79 -13.84 5.76
N PRO A 134 -15.77 -12.49 5.73
CA PRO A 134 -14.66 -11.73 5.17
C PRO A 134 -13.29 -12.05 5.80
N GLU A 135 -13.24 -12.34 7.10
CA GLU A 135 -12.00 -12.80 7.75
C GLU A 135 -11.51 -14.12 7.16
N ALA A 136 -12.42 -15.07 6.93
CA ALA A 136 -12.07 -16.35 6.32
C ALA A 136 -11.55 -16.17 4.89
N THR A 137 -12.20 -15.32 4.08
CA THR A 137 -11.70 -14.93 2.76
C THR A 137 -10.30 -14.32 2.84
N ALA A 138 -10.10 -13.31 3.70
CA ALA A 138 -8.82 -12.61 3.82
C ALA A 138 -7.68 -13.56 4.26
N LEU A 139 -7.95 -14.47 5.20
CA LEU A 139 -6.96 -15.44 5.68
C LEU A 139 -6.66 -16.51 4.63
N ARG A 140 -7.67 -17.04 3.94
CA ARG A 140 -7.48 -18.01 2.86
C ARG A 140 -6.61 -17.42 1.75
N GLU A 141 -6.98 -16.27 1.23
CA GLU A 141 -6.26 -15.59 0.16
C GLU A 141 -4.84 -15.19 0.59
N ALA A 142 -4.65 -14.69 1.81
CA ALA A 142 -3.32 -14.37 2.32
C ALA A 142 -2.42 -15.62 2.41
N PHE A 143 -3.00 -16.76 2.80
CA PHE A 143 -2.29 -18.03 2.83
C PHE A 143 -1.95 -18.52 1.42
N GLU A 144 -2.88 -18.45 0.47
CA GLU A 144 -2.66 -18.84 -0.92
C GLU A 144 -1.57 -17.99 -1.59
N GLU A 145 -1.63 -16.66 -1.44
CA GLU A 145 -0.69 -15.74 -2.09
C GLU A 145 0.70 -15.69 -1.43
N THR A 146 0.78 -15.83 -0.10
CA THR A 146 2.01 -15.55 0.66
C THR A 146 2.48 -16.67 1.58
N GLY A 147 1.69 -17.72 1.77
CA GLY A 147 1.94 -18.77 2.75
C GLY A 147 1.69 -18.34 4.21
N LEU A 148 1.16 -17.13 4.45
CA LEU A 148 0.90 -16.62 5.78
C LEU A 148 -0.23 -17.40 6.47
N GLY A 149 0.14 -18.30 7.38
CA GLY A 149 -0.80 -19.15 8.12
C GLY A 149 -1.67 -18.36 9.08
N GLY A 150 -2.97 -18.69 9.11
CA GLY A 150 -3.94 -18.00 9.96
C GLY A 150 -3.65 -18.12 11.46
N GLU A 151 -2.90 -19.14 11.89
CA GLU A 151 -2.43 -19.32 13.27
C GLU A 151 -1.43 -18.24 13.72
N SER A 152 -0.75 -17.59 12.77
CA SER A 152 0.18 -16.48 13.05
C SER A 152 -0.53 -15.12 13.13
N VAL A 153 -1.82 -15.08 12.77
CA VAL A 153 -2.62 -13.86 12.61
C VAL A 153 -3.68 -13.77 13.70
N ASP A 154 -3.58 -12.75 14.53
CA ASP A 154 -4.61 -12.37 15.50
C ASP A 154 -5.51 -11.28 14.90
N ILE A 155 -6.75 -11.64 14.53
CA ILE A 155 -7.70 -10.70 13.94
C ILE A 155 -8.12 -9.65 14.98
N LEU A 156 -7.92 -8.38 14.64
CA LEU A 156 -8.21 -7.24 15.52
C LEU A 156 -9.52 -6.55 15.18
N GLY A 157 -9.99 -6.65 13.94
CA GLY A 157 -11.24 -6.05 13.49
C GLY A 157 -11.21 -5.69 12.01
N ARG A 158 -12.12 -4.80 11.59
CA ARG A 158 -12.28 -4.38 10.20
C ARG A 158 -12.16 -2.86 10.09
N LEU A 159 -11.60 -2.41 8.97
CA LEU A 159 -11.77 -1.02 8.53
C LEU A 159 -13.10 -0.88 7.78
N ASP A 160 -13.49 0.35 7.45
CA ASP A 160 -14.65 0.56 6.59
C ASP A 160 -14.44 -0.10 5.22
N ASP A 161 -15.52 -0.67 4.69
CA ASP A 161 -15.54 -1.26 3.36
C ASP A 161 -15.17 -0.24 2.28
N TYR A 162 -14.58 -0.74 1.20
CA TYR A 162 -14.09 0.07 0.09
C TYR A 162 -14.57 -0.47 -1.25
N ARG A 163 -15.28 0.35 -2.01
CA ARG A 163 -15.68 0.02 -3.39
C ARG A 163 -14.65 0.49 -4.40
N THR A 164 -14.13 -0.45 -5.19
CA THR A 164 -13.14 -0.16 -6.23
C THR A 164 -13.78 0.12 -7.59
N VAL A 165 -13.11 0.88 -8.45
CA VAL A 165 -13.52 1.08 -9.85
C VAL A 165 -13.49 -0.21 -10.68
N THR A 166 -12.85 -1.27 -10.18
CA THR A 166 -12.83 -2.59 -10.82
C THR A 166 -13.98 -3.49 -10.37
N GLY A 167 -14.94 -2.92 -9.63
CA GLY A 167 -16.21 -3.57 -9.31
C GLY A 167 -16.12 -4.56 -8.15
N PHE A 168 -15.20 -4.33 -7.21
CA PHE A 168 -15.12 -5.07 -5.95
C PHE A 168 -15.62 -4.24 -4.77
N HIS A 169 -16.34 -4.91 -3.87
CA HIS A 169 -16.66 -4.44 -2.53
C HIS A 169 -15.69 -5.10 -1.56
N VAL A 170 -14.64 -4.38 -1.19
CA VAL A 170 -13.52 -4.93 -0.42
C VAL A 170 -13.72 -4.64 1.05
N THR A 171 -13.69 -5.68 1.88
CA THR A 171 -13.64 -5.57 3.34
C THR A 171 -12.18 -5.71 3.82
N PRO A 172 -11.56 -4.65 4.35
CA PRO A 172 -10.20 -4.73 4.88
C PRO A 172 -10.21 -5.26 6.31
N VAL A 173 -9.60 -6.42 6.53
CA VAL A 173 -9.51 -7.11 7.82
C VAL A 173 -8.14 -6.84 8.43
N VAL A 174 -8.08 -6.23 9.61
CA VAL A 174 -6.81 -5.91 10.29
C VAL A 174 -6.41 -7.07 11.19
N GLY A 175 -5.19 -7.58 11.03
CA GLY A 175 -4.63 -8.65 11.85
C GLY A 175 -3.24 -8.30 12.37
N ALA A 176 -2.98 -8.55 13.66
CA ALA A 176 -1.62 -8.53 14.20
C ALA A 176 -0.93 -9.84 13.83
N VAL A 177 0.28 -9.75 13.29
CA VAL A 177 1.06 -10.90 12.84
C VAL A 177 2.28 -11.08 13.73
N THR A 178 2.39 -12.26 14.35
CA THR A 178 3.50 -12.59 15.24
C THR A 178 4.61 -13.25 14.45
N PRO A 179 5.84 -12.71 14.41
CA PRO A 179 6.97 -13.37 13.75
C PRO A 179 7.37 -14.67 14.45
N PRO A 180 8.15 -15.54 13.79
CA PRO A 180 8.76 -15.37 12.46
C PRO A 180 7.75 -15.53 11.31
N LEU A 181 8.05 -14.88 10.18
CA LEU A 181 7.31 -15.04 8.92
C LEU A 181 8.04 -16.05 8.02
N ASP A 182 7.50 -17.26 7.86
CA ASP A 182 7.95 -18.22 6.84
C ASP A 182 7.10 -18.06 5.56
N LEU A 183 7.28 -16.94 4.86
CA LEU A 183 6.50 -16.65 3.66
C LEU A 183 6.89 -17.58 2.51
N ARG A 184 5.87 -18.13 1.84
CA ARG A 184 5.97 -18.93 0.63
C ARG A 184 5.08 -18.31 -0.42
N LEU A 185 5.66 -17.38 -1.18
CA LEU A 185 4.93 -16.63 -2.18
C LEU A 185 4.51 -17.54 -3.33
N ASP A 186 3.26 -17.43 -3.77
CA ASP A 186 2.85 -18.01 -5.04
C ASP A 186 3.47 -17.19 -6.18
N PRO A 187 4.44 -17.73 -6.94
CA PRO A 187 5.11 -16.99 -8.00
C PRO A 187 4.20 -16.69 -9.20
N HIS A 188 3.00 -17.28 -9.29
CA HIS A 188 2.02 -16.94 -10.31
C HIS A 188 1.29 -15.63 -9.98
N GLU A 189 1.04 -15.37 -8.70
CA GLU A 189 0.24 -14.24 -8.22
C GLU A 189 1.10 -13.10 -7.69
N VAL A 190 2.15 -13.43 -6.92
CA VAL A 190 2.97 -12.50 -6.16
C VAL A 190 4.41 -12.52 -6.65
N ALA A 191 4.86 -11.39 -7.17
CA ALA A 191 6.26 -11.21 -7.59
C ALA A 191 7.19 -10.97 -6.39
N ILE A 192 6.74 -10.17 -5.42
CA ILE A 192 7.47 -9.88 -4.18
C ILE A 192 6.50 -9.62 -3.03
N ALA A 193 6.96 -9.89 -1.82
CA ALA A 193 6.36 -9.40 -0.58
C ALA A 193 7.39 -8.52 0.14
N PHE A 194 6.94 -7.43 0.76
CA PHE A 194 7.79 -6.48 1.45
C PHE A 194 7.02 -5.79 2.57
N GLU A 195 7.77 -5.24 3.53
CA GLU A 195 7.21 -4.55 4.68
C GLU A 195 7.44 -3.04 4.57
N VAL A 196 6.45 -2.27 5.04
CA VAL A 196 6.55 -0.82 5.21
C VAL A 196 6.36 -0.49 6.68
N PRO A 197 7.27 0.25 7.33
CA PRO A 197 7.08 0.68 8.70
C PRO A 197 5.77 1.43 8.88
N LEU A 198 4.95 1.03 9.86
CA LEU A 198 3.67 1.68 10.11
C LEU A 198 3.87 3.15 10.49
N ALA A 199 4.96 3.48 11.19
CA ALA A 199 5.33 4.87 11.48
C ALA A 199 5.49 5.72 10.20
N PHE A 200 6.07 5.16 9.13
CA PHE A 200 6.17 5.84 7.83
C PHE A 200 4.79 6.09 7.22
N ILE A 201 3.90 5.09 7.31
CA ILE A 201 2.51 5.19 6.82
C ILE A 201 1.70 6.20 7.67
N LEU A 202 1.94 6.30 8.97
CA LEU A 202 1.23 7.21 9.87
C LEU A 202 1.66 8.68 9.68
N ASP A 203 2.84 8.94 9.14
CA ASP A 203 3.29 10.28 8.78
C ASP A 203 2.61 10.78 7.49
N GLU A 204 1.70 11.73 7.66
CA GLU A 204 0.93 12.35 6.57
C GLU A 204 1.79 13.09 5.55
N SER A 205 3.02 13.48 5.90
CA SER A 205 3.94 14.10 4.93
C SER A 205 4.35 13.14 3.81
N ASN A 206 4.20 11.83 4.03
CA ASN A 206 4.43 10.79 3.03
C ASN A 206 3.21 10.56 2.12
N HIS A 207 2.06 11.18 2.42
CA HIS A 207 0.83 11.00 1.65
C HIS A 207 0.75 12.01 0.51
N ARG A 208 0.52 11.50 -0.69
CA ARG A 208 0.30 12.31 -1.90
C ARG A 208 -1.14 12.20 -2.34
N ARG A 209 -1.65 13.34 -2.83
CA ARG A 209 -2.91 13.43 -3.57
C ARG A 209 -2.55 13.67 -5.02
N GLU A 210 -2.95 12.77 -5.89
CA GLU A 210 -2.65 12.85 -7.31
C GLU A 210 -3.92 12.80 -8.14
N VAL A 211 -3.84 13.31 -9.36
CA VAL A 211 -4.95 13.32 -10.31
C VAL A 211 -4.44 12.79 -11.65
N ARG A 212 -5.15 11.84 -12.23
CA ARG A 212 -4.88 11.31 -13.59
C ARG A 212 -6.10 11.43 -14.47
N GLU A 213 -5.86 11.71 -15.74
CA GLU A 213 -6.90 11.60 -16.77
C GLU A 213 -7.26 10.12 -16.97
N THR A 214 -8.54 9.85 -17.22
CA THR A 214 -9.00 8.48 -17.49
C THR A 214 -9.09 8.20 -18.98
N PRO A 215 -8.98 6.92 -19.40
CA PRO A 215 -9.14 6.56 -20.80
C PRO A 215 -10.52 6.91 -21.40
N ARG A 216 -11.54 7.11 -20.56
CA ARG A 216 -12.91 7.47 -20.97
C ARG A 216 -13.17 8.98 -20.92
N GLY A 217 -12.14 9.79 -20.71
CA GLY A 217 -12.27 11.22 -20.43
C GLY A 217 -12.47 11.50 -18.93
N GLY A 218 -12.18 12.73 -18.53
CA GLY A 218 -12.30 13.20 -17.16
C GLY A 218 -11.13 12.86 -16.25
N ARG A 219 -11.17 13.38 -15.01
CA ARG A 219 -10.05 13.37 -14.06
C ARG A 219 -10.36 12.54 -12.81
N ARG A 220 -9.59 11.48 -12.54
CA ARG A 220 -9.64 10.71 -11.29
C ARG A 220 -8.61 11.20 -10.31
N ALA A 221 -9.05 11.61 -9.12
CA ALA A 221 -8.14 11.84 -8.00
C ALA A 221 -7.97 10.57 -7.14
N TYR A 222 -6.77 10.33 -6.63
CA TYR A 222 -6.44 9.18 -5.78
C TYR A 222 -5.33 9.53 -4.78
N PHE A 223 -5.18 8.67 -3.77
CA PHE A 223 -4.07 8.73 -2.82
C PHE A 223 -2.89 7.88 -3.27
N ALA A 224 -1.69 8.32 -2.93
CA ALA A 224 -0.47 7.55 -3.06
C ALA A 224 0.43 7.72 -1.82
N ILE A 225 1.20 6.69 -1.50
CA ILE A 225 2.20 6.65 -0.43
C ILE A 225 3.48 6.04 -1.06
N PRO A 226 4.35 6.86 -1.69
CA PRO A 226 5.58 6.35 -2.27
C PRO A 226 6.57 5.97 -1.18
N TYR A 227 7.12 4.76 -1.25
CA TYR A 227 8.08 4.22 -0.29
C TYR A 227 9.22 3.53 -1.04
N HIS A 228 10.42 4.11 -1.03
CA HIS A 228 11.53 3.67 -1.89
C HIS A 228 11.09 3.50 -3.36
N GLU A 229 11.31 2.34 -3.97
CA GLU A 229 10.85 1.98 -5.32
C GLU A 229 9.36 1.59 -5.39
N HIS A 230 8.70 1.47 -4.25
CA HIS A 230 7.32 1.01 -4.14
C HIS A 230 6.35 2.18 -4.20
N TYR A 231 5.53 2.21 -5.25
CA TYR A 231 4.49 3.20 -5.42
C TYR A 231 3.14 2.62 -4.98
N ILE A 232 2.76 2.87 -3.72
CA ILE A 232 1.49 2.38 -3.13
C ILE A 232 0.40 3.40 -3.48
N TRP A 233 -0.69 3.00 -4.11
CA TRP A 233 -1.69 3.96 -4.61
C TRP A 233 -3.10 3.37 -4.71
N GLY A 234 -4.09 4.23 -4.97
CA GLY A 234 -5.47 3.81 -5.22
C GLY A 234 -6.12 3.22 -3.97
N ALA A 235 -6.82 2.10 -4.14
CA ALA A 235 -7.58 1.44 -3.07
C ALA A 235 -6.70 1.08 -1.86
N THR A 236 -5.51 0.51 -2.10
CA THR A 236 -4.57 0.14 -1.04
C THR A 236 -4.15 1.38 -0.22
N ALA A 237 -3.77 2.47 -0.88
CA ALA A 237 -3.42 3.71 -0.19
C ALA A 237 -4.61 4.32 0.57
N ALA A 238 -5.82 4.26 0.00
CA ALA A 238 -7.03 4.77 0.65
C ALA A 238 -7.39 3.97 1.92
N MET A 239 -7.20 2.64 1.90
CA MET A 239 -7.37 1.78 3.07
C MET A 239 -6.29 2.02 4.12
N LEU A 240 -5.03 2.23 3.72
CA LEU A 240 -3.96 2.63 4.65
C LEU A 240 -4.28 3.97 5.33
N ILE A 241 -4.79 4.95 4.59
CA ILE A 241 -5.20 6.24 5.17
C ILE A 241 -6.40 6.08 6.11
N ASN A 242 -7.31 5.14 5.84
CA ASN A 242 -8.36 4.77 6.78
C ASN A 242 -7.75 4.26 8.09
N LEU A 243 -6.82 3.30 8.02
CA LEU A 243 -6.09 2.82 9.20
C LEU A 243 -5.41 3.98 9.95
N CYS A 244 -4.76 4.91 9.25
CA CYS A 244 -4.15 6.09 9.89
C CYS A 244 -5.16 6.93 10.65
N ALA A 245 -6.34 7.16 10.07
CA ALA A 245 -7.41 7.93 10.71
C ALA A 245 -7.92 7.23 11.98
N VAL A 246 -8.09 5.90 11.93
CA VAL A 246 -8.48 5.09 13.10
C VAL A 246 -7.43 5.17 14.20
N MET A 247 -6.15 5.00 13.86
CA MET A 247 -5.06 5.02 14.84
C MET A 247 -4.86 6.40 15.46
N ARG A 248 -4.96 7.48 14.66
CA ARG A 248 -4.82 8.86 15.15
C ARG A 248 -5.93 9.27 16.11
N ARG A 249 -7.18 8.89 15.82
CA ARG A 249 -8.33 9.19 16.68
C ARG A 249 -8.12 8.68 18.11
N GLU A 250 -7.48 7.53 18.25
CA GLU A 250 -7.26 6.85 19.54
C GLU A 250 -5.84 7.06 20.11
N GLY A 251 -5.03 7.94 19.50
CA GLY A 251 -3.66 8.23 19.93
C GLY A 251 -2.75 6.99 19.92
N LEU A 252 -2.87 6.15 18.89
CA LEU A 252 -2.08 4.93 18.71
C LEU A 252 -0.93 5.16 17.72
N GLY A 253 0.31 5.01 18.19
CA GLY A 253 1.50 5.04 17.32
C GLY A 253 1.78 6.38 16.62
N VAL A 254 1.25 7.50 17.14
CA VAL A 254 1.45 8.87 16.61
C VAL A 254 2.34 9.67 17.55
#